data_AF-A0A962E3N4-F1
#
_entry.id   AF-A0A962E3N4-F1
#
_cell.length_a   1.000
_cell.length_b   1.000
_cell.length_c   1.000
_cell.angle_alpha   90.00
_cell.angle_beta   90.00
_cell.angle_gamma   90.00
#
_symmetry.space_group_name_H-M   'P 1'
#
loop_
_entity.id
_entity.type
_entity.pdbx_description
1 polymer ?
#
loop_
_entity_poly.entity_id
_entity_poly.type
_entity_poly.pdbx_seq_one_letter_code
_entity_poly.pdbx_strand_id
1 'polypeptide(L)' 'GQQRWIEVVLNEGRNRHIRRLLAGLGVAVERLIRVAIGELALGELGKGQWRRLSAPEVAALRTGQQADGR' A
#
# COMPACT_ATOMS: atom_id res chain seq x y z
N GLY A 1 -19.77 8.87 14.63
CA GLY A 1 -18.43 8.55 15.18
C GLY A 1 -17.39 9.29 14.39
N GLN A 2 -16.32 9.77 15.04
CA GLN A 2 -15.25 10.50 14.34
C GLN A 2 -14.31 9.50 13.66
N GLN A 3 -14.42 9.36 12.34
CA GLN A 3 -13.50 8.54 11.54
C GLN A 3 -12.16 9.28 11.40
N ARG A 4 -11.06 8.56 11.57
CA ARG A 4 -9.70 9.09 11.39
C ARG A 4 -8.96 8.23 10.37
N TRP A 5 -8.16 8.90 9.54
CA TRP A 5 -7.26 8.24 8.62
C TRP A 5 -5.89 8.07 9.27
N ILE A 6 -5.27 6.93 9.02
CA ILE A 6 -3.87 6.67 9.39
C ILE A 6 -3.15 6.13 8.17
N GLU A 7 -1.89 6.49 8.04
CA GLU A 7 -1.00 5.91 7.05
C GLU A 7 -0.15 4.82 7.71
N VAL A 8 -0.01 3.69 7.03
CA VAL A 8 0.74 2.52 7.52
C VAL A 8 1.59 1.99 6.39
N VAL A 9 2.90 1.90 6.62
CA VAL A 9 3.85 1.29 5.69
C VAL A 9 4.21 -0.10 6.22
N LEU A 10 4.16 -1.10 5.34
CA LEU A 10 4.53 -2.48 5.64
C LEU A 10 5.53 -2.98 4.61
N ASN A 11 6.55 -3.70 5.09
CA ASN A 11 7.52 -4.39 4.23
C ASN A 11 7.11 -5.83 3.92
N GLU A 12 6.06 -6.35 4.57
CA GLU A 12 5.55 -7.71 4.35
C GLU A 12 4.03 -7.74 4.09
N GLY A 13 3.60 -8.68 3.24
CA GLY A 13 2.22 -8.82 2.79
C GLY A 13 1.43 -9.96 3.45
N ARG A 14 1.38 -10.03 4.80
CA ARG A 14 0.59 -11.08 5.49
C ARG A 14 -0.92 -10.91 5.27
N ASN A 15 -1.64 -12.03 5.18
CA ASN A 15 -3.09 -12.02 4.98
C ASN A 15 -3.80 -11.17 6.05
N ARG A 16 -4.53 -10.13 5.63
CA ARG A 16 -5.29 -9.22 6.50
C ARG A 16 -4.46 -8.60 7.65
N HIS A 17 -3.15 -8.43 7.50
CA HIS A 17 -2.24 -8.00 8.56
C HIS A 17 -2.72 -6.75 9.32
N ILE A 18 -2.94 -5.64 8.60
CA ILE A 18 -3.40 -4.36 9.18
C ILE A 18 -4.71 -4.54 9.97
N ARG A 19 -5.66 -5.28 9.40
CA ARG A 19 -6.98 -5.49 10.03
C ARG A 19 -6.86 -6.32 11.30
N ARG A 20 -6.00 -7.34 11.33
CA ARG A 20 -5.76 -8.17 12.52
C ARG A 20 -5.05 -7.38 13.61
N LEU A 21 -4.02 -6.61 13.24
CA LEU A 21 -3.26 -5.77 14.17
C LEU A 21 -4.17 -4.75 14.86
N LEU A 22 -4.98 -4.00 14.10
CA LEU A 22 -5.88 -2.99 14.66
C LEU A 22 -7.03 -3.59 15.47
N ALA A 23 -7.58 -4.74 15.05
CA ALA A 23 -8.59 -5.45 15.83
C ALA A 23 -8.05 -5.89 17.20
N GLY A 24 -6.78 -6.32 17.28
CA GLY A 24 -6.12 -6.65 18.56
C GLY A 24 -6.01 -5.45 19.52
N LEU A 25 -6.10 -4.22 19.00
CA LEU A 25 -6.12 -2.98 19.78
C LEU A 25 -7.55 -2.44 20.00
N GLY A 26 -8.58 -3.19 19.63
CA GLY A 26 -9.97 -2.76 19.74
C GLY A 26 -10.40 -1.71 18.69
N VAL A 27 -9.62 -1.53 17.61
CA VAL A 27 -9.90 -0.55 16.56
C VAL A 27 -10.48 -1.23 15.32
N ALA A 28 -11.70 -0.84 14.94
CA ALA A 28 -12.37 -1.35 13.75
C ALA A 28 -11.90 -0.62 12.47
N VAL A 29 -11.60 -1.38 11.42
CA VAL A 29 -11.18 -0.83 10.11
C VAL A 29 -12.34 -0.85 9.14
N GLU A 30 -12.96 0.31 8.92
CA GLU A 30 -14.07 0.46 7.96
C GLU A 30 -13.58 0.53 6.52
N ARG A 31 -12.47 1.25 6.27
CA ARG A 31 -11.89 1.44 4.93
C ARG A 31 -10.39 1.22 4.96
N LEU A 32 -9.89 0.49 3.97
CA LEU A 32 -8.47 0.25 3.77
C LEU A 32 -8.17 0.40 2.27
N ILE A 33 -7.26 1.31 1.94
CA ILE A 33 -6.84 1.60 0.57
C ILE A 33 -5.32 1.52 0.56
N ARG A 34 -4.76 0.77 -0.40
CA ARG A 34 -3.33 0.81 -0.68
C ARG A 34 -3.05 2.00 -1.61
N VAL A 35 -2.36 3.00 -1.09
CA VAL A 35 -2.06 4.25 -1.80
C VAL A 35 -0.69 4.27 -2.47
N ALA A 36 0.19 3.33 -2.14
CA ALA A 36 1.49 3.17 -2.78
C ALA A 36 2.00 1.71 -2.71
N ILE A 37 2.95 1.37 -3.58
CA ILE A 37 3.78 0.15 -3.53
C ILE A 37 5.23 0.58 -3.75
N GLY A 38 6.06 0.51 -2.70
CA GLY A 38 7.37 1.13 -2.71
C GLY A 38 7.24 2.62 -3.06
N GLU A 39 8.04 3.08 -4.03
CA GLU A 39 8.00 4.47 -4.51
C GLU A 39 6.87 4.75 -5.51
N LEU A 40 6.12 3.72 -5.95
CA LEU A 40 5.02 3.89 -6.89
C LEU A 40 3.71 4.28 -6.17
N ALA A 41 3.30 5.54 -6.31
CA ALA A 41 2.05 6.05 -5.77
C ALA A 41 0.83 5.75 -6.67
N LEU A 42 -0.35 5.63 -6.06
CA LEU A 42 -1.64 5.49 -6.76
C LEU A 42 -1.99 6.74 -7.57
N GLY A 43 -1.62 7.92 -7.06
CA GLY A 43 -1.90 9.21 -7.69
C GLY A 43 -3.40 9.44 -7.89
N GLU A 44 -3.76 9.90 -9.08
CA GLU A 44 -5.14 10.26 -9.46
C GLU A 44 -5.92 9.09 -10.08
N LEU A 45 -5.38 7.87 -10.05
CA LEU A 45 -6.00 6.72 -10.70
C LEU A 45 -7.34 6.35 -10.02
N GLY A 46 -8.43 6.40 -10.78
CA GLY A 46 -9.76 6.08 -10.29
C GLY A 46 -9.96 4.60 -9.98
N LYS A 47 -10.99 4.29 -9.19
CA LYS A 47 -11.37 2.91 -8.87
C LYS A 47 -11.63 2.11 -10.15
N GLY A 48 -10.94 0.96 -10.29
CA GLY A 48 -11.09 0.05 -11.43
C GLY A 48 -10.35 0.49 -12.69
N GLN A 49 -9.69 1.66 -12.68
CA GLN A 49 -8.85 2.09 -13.79
C GLN A 49 -7.45 1.48 -13.70
N TRP A 50 -6.76 1.50 -14.83
CA TRP A 50 -5.36 1.13 -14.95
C TRP A 50 -4.66 2.06 -15.94
N ARG A 51 -3.34 2.13 -15.83
CA ARG A 51 -2.47 2.81 -16.80
C ARG A 51 -1.19 2.02 -16.99
N ARG A 52 -0.49 2.26 -18.09
CA ARG A 52 0.88 1.79 -18.25
C ARG A 52 1.80 2.58 -17.32
N LEU A 53 2.81 1.89 -16.79
CA LEU A 53 3.90 2.53 -16.08
C LEU A 53 4.82 3.22 -17.08
N SER A 54 5.35 4.37 -16.69
CA SER A 54 6.41 5.07 -17.40
C SER A 54 7.75 4.33 -17.26
N ALA A 55 8.70 4.58 -18.15
CA ALA A 55 10.03 3.97 -18.08
C ALA A 55 10.76 4.24 -16.74
N PRO A 56 10.71 5.47 -16.16
CA PRO A 56 11.26 5.73 -14.83
C PRO A 56 10.62 4.88 -13.71
N GLU A 57 9.30 4.75 -13.71
CA GLU A 57 8.58 3.94 -12.70
C GLU A 57 8.96 2.46 -12.79
N VAL A 58 9.12 1.93 -14.02
CA VAL A 58 9.58 0.56 -14.23
C VAL A 58 11.02 0.37 -13.72
N ALA A 59 11.91 1.33 -13.96
CA ALA A 59 13.28 1.28 -13.47
C ALA A 59 13.37 1.33 -11.94
N ALA A 60 12.57 2.18 -11.30
CA ALA A 60 12.49 2.27 -9.84
C ALA A 60 12.03 0.95 -9.21
N LEU A 61 10.98 0.32 -9.74
CA LEU A 61 10.50 -0.97 -9.23
C LEU A 61 11.53 -2.09 -9.39
N ARG A 62 12.27 -2.13 -10.49
CA ARG A 62 13.34 -3.11 -10.70
C ARG A 62 14.48 -2.96 -9.71
N THR A 63 14.83 -1.72 -9.37
CA THR A 63 15.90 -1.43 -8.40
C THR A 63 15.48 -1.82 -6.98
N GLY A 64 14.24 -1.50 -6.59
CA GLY A 64 13.69 -1.91 -5.29
C GLY A 64 13.59 -3.43 -5.11
N GLN A 65 13.26 -4.18 -6.16
CA GLN A 65 13.24 -5.65 -6.11
C GLN A 65 14.61 -6.28 -5.87
N GLN A 66 15.70 -5.62 -6.24
CA GLN A 66 17.05 -6.13 -6.02
C GLN A 66 17.51 -5.98 -4.56
N ALA A 67 16.91 -5.07 -3.80
CA ALA A 67 17.23 -4.84 -2.39
C ALA A 67 16.49 -5.80 -1.44
N ASP A 68 15.26 -6.21 -1.77
CA ASP A 68 14.39 -7.08 -0.95
C ASP A 68 14.67 -8.59 -1.14
N GLY A 69 15.62 -8.93 -2.03
CA GLY A 69 16.05 -10.30 -2.32
C GLY A 69 17.31 -10.76 -1.57
N ARG A 70 17.74 -10.03 -0.53
CA ARG A 70 18.89 -10.38 0.33
C ARG A 70 18.47 -10.60 1.77
#